data_AF-A0A8S1SA98-F1
#
_entry.id   AF-A0A8S1SA98-F1
#
_cell.length_a   1.000
_cell.length_b   1.000
_cell.length_c   1.000
_cell.angle_alpha   90.00
_cell.angle_beta   90.00
_cell.angle_gamma   90.00
#
_symmetry.space_group_name_H-M   'P 1'
#
loop_
_entity.id
_entity.type
_entity.pdbx_description
1 polymer ?
#
loop_
_entity_poly.entity_id
_entity_poly.type
_entity_poly.pdbx_seq_one_letter_code
_entity_poly.pdbx_strand_id
1 'polypeptide(L)'
;MKKKNNPQLSFIKQILKAKALQLQGRDEEALEFYKSILNYQKHNIFVYKQIALILQNQNKFSEVIEIWNYGIQNNISTISFYMEKAVILEKTQKYEEALKCWDQGIENNKNKYQFYSQKAILLEKLGKPNEIINNWDQAILQDFRQKCYYLEKSKALEKHVDCNEIIHYWENRIFKHQSELYFFIQKTQILERQGKLQEIIQCWDQGIKLNSSNFYFYAYKTAALKRQGNEQQVIECWQKGIEQNPYNKLFYYEKTKALEENKRYQEIIMCWDAAISINKNFQWAIFEKILALVKQGKTQEIIDFWSSNKQYYKCDYSFYIKLTNTLAREAKFEEIILIWQLGIESNLNNNYQYYLAKCNALEKQNRFQEIIECWNDGIKQYPNNIYYYNQKAQALEKLYRTQEILDCWDEGILKNKLNLYFYKEKMRALEKMKKFPEIIECIDLGIQQKILHLQQEYQEAQAHFGFAQNSILNFYVEKKYALQKQERFLDIITNWEDAIQKTKINLPFYLNNSQFFFQQLADSLRLLQLNRKALIYQRLNQNIVFQKQLHEKI
;
A
#
# COMPACT_ATOMS: atom_id res chain seq x y z
N MET A 1 49.30 -27.62 37.11
CA MET A 1 48.20 -26.84 36.48
C MET A 1 47.99 -25.53 37.23
N LYS A 2 48.75 -24.49 36.90
CA LYS A 2 48.54 -23.14 37.45
C LYS A 2 47.31 -22.53 36.77
N LYS A 3 46.13 -22.58 37.42
CA LYS A 3 45.01 -21.71 37.04
C LYS A 3 45.48 -20.28 37.31
N LYS A 4 45.95 -19.60 36.26
CA LYS A 4 46.13 -18.14 36.26
C LYS A 4 44.80 -17.57 36.78
N ASN A 5 44.81 -17.03 38.00
CA ASN A 5 43.70 -16.28 38.58
C ASN A 5 43.40 -15.14 37.63
N ASN A 6 42.42 -15.36 36.74
CA ASN A 6 42.02 -14.37 35.77
C ASN A 6 41.21 -13.32 36.55
N PRO A 7 41.72 -12.10 36.78
CA PRO A 7 41.11 -11.14 37.71
C PRO A 7 39.66 -10.81 37.32
N GLN A 8 39.36 -10.90 36.01
CA GLN A 8 38.02 -10.72 35.45
C GLN A 8 37.03 -11.84 35.85
N LEU A 9 37.47 -13.10 35.96
CA LEU A 9 36.60 -14.21 36.42
C LEU A 9 36.29 -14.12 37.92
N SER A 10 37.25 -13.64 38.72
CA SER A 10 37.06 -13.41 40.17
C SER A 10 36.02 -12.32 40.41
N PHE A 11 36.09 -11.25 39.63
CA PHE A 11 35.19 -10.10 39.69
C PHE A 11 33.73 -10.46 39.35
N ILE A 12 33.47 -11.16 38.24
CA ILE A 12 32.11 -11.58 37.86
C ILE A 12 31.50 -12.48 38.93
N LYS A 13 32.29 -13.39 39.49
CA LYS A 13 31.85 -14.29 40.57
C LYS A 13 31.48 -13.52 41.83
N GLN A 14 32.23 -12.48 42.20
CA GLN A 14 31.92 -11.62 43.34
C GLN A 14 30.64 -10.78 43.11
N ILE A 15 30.42 -10.25 41.90
CA ILE A 15 29.17 -9.55 41.57
C ILE A 15 27.95 -10.48 41.65
N LEU A 16 28.06 -11.70 41.10
CA LEU A 16 26.97 -12.68 41.15
C LEU A 16 26.67 -13.10 42.60
N LYS A 17 27.70 -13.26 43.43
CA LYS A 17 27.54 -13.55 44.86
C LYS A 17 26.85 -12.40 45.61
N ALA A 18 27.28 -11.16 45.37
CA ALA A 18 26.64 -9.98 45.97
C ALA A 18 25.17 -9.83 45.56
N LYS A 19 24.84 -10.09 44.28
CA LYS A 19 23.45 -10.13 43.80
C LYS A 19 22.61 -11.22 44.47
N ALA A 20 23.18 -12.42 44.63
CA ALA A 20 22.49 -13.53 45.29
C ALA A 20 22.20 -13.23 46.76
N LEU A 21 23.12 -12.57 47.46
CA LEU A 21 22.93 -12.11 48.84
C LEU A 21 21.85 -11.02 48.95
N GLN A 22 21.81 -10.09 47.98
CA GLN A 22 20.75 -9.08 47.89
C GLN A 22 19.36 -9.70 47.69
N LEU A 23 19.24 -10.71 46.82
CA LEU A 23 17.99 -11.45 46.64
C LEU A 23 17.53 -12.22 47.89
N GLN A 24 18.46 -12.52 48.80
CA GLN A 24 18.19 -13.14 50.10
C GLN A 24 17.91 -12.12 51.22
N GLY A 25 17.87 -10.81 50.91
CA GLY A 25 17.66 -9.73 51.89
C GLY A 25 18.88 -9.44 52.77
N ARG A 26 20.05 -10.01 52.46
CA ARG A 26 21.30 -9.83 53.22
C ARG A 26 22.11 -8.67 52.65
N ASP A 27 21.54 -7.48 52.78
CA ASP A 27 22.02 -6.27 52.13
C ASP A 27 23.39 -5.78 52.66
N GLU A 28 23.66 -5.93 53.96
CA GLU A 28 24.94 -5.50 54.56
C GLU A 28 26.13 -6.31 54.06
N GLU A 29 25.96 -7.63 53.96
CA GLU A 29 27.00 -8.52 53.40
C GLU A 29 27.19 -8.26 51.90
N ALA A 30 26.11 -7.99 51.16
CA ALA A 30 26.19 -7.62 49.75
C ALA A 30 26.99 -6.30 49.58
N LEU A 31 26.79 -5.31 50.46
CA LEU A 31 27.54 -4.06 50.48
C LEU A 31 29.03 -4.26 50.72
N GLU A 32 29.43 -5.15 51.64
CA GLU A 32 30.84 -5.48 51.87
C GLU A 32 31.50 -6.07 50.62
N PHE A 33 30.81 -7.02 49.95
CA PHE A 33 31.30 -7.58 48.69
C PHE A 33 31.43 -6.50 47.61
N TYR A 34 30.44 -5.61 47.46
CA TYR A 34 30.52 -4.52 46.49
C TYR A 34 31.63 -3.49 46.83
N LYS A 35 31.81 -3.11 48.10
CA LYS A 35 32.90 -2.23 48.53
C LYS A 35 34.28 -2.88 48.28
N SER A 36 34.41 -4.19 48.52
CA SER A 36 35.64 -4.93 48.23
C SER A 36 35.98 -4.90 46.74
N ILE A 37 34.97 -4.97 45.87
CA ILE A 37 35.14 -4.88 44.42
C ILE A 37 35.65 -3.49 44.00
N LEU A 38 35.16 -2.40 44.62
CA LEU A 38 35.61 -1.04 44.33
C LEU A 38 37.09 -0.81 44.69
N ASN A 39 37.63 -1.51 45.68
CA ASN A 39 39.05 -1.41 46.03
C ASN A 39 39.97 -1.88 44.88
N TYR A 40 39.53 -2.88 44.10
CA TYR A 40 40.29 -3.42 42.96
C TYR A 40 39.90 -2.78 41.63
N GLN A 41 38.65 -2.37 41.45
CA GLN A 41 38.12 -1.77 40.22
C GLN A 41 37.44 -0.42 40.50
N LYS A 42 38.26 0.58 40.80
CA LYS A 42 37.82 1.92 41.21
C LYS A 42 36.95 2.66 40.19
N HIS A 43 36.96 2.25 38.91
CA HIS A 43 36.21 2.86 37.81
C HIS A 43 34.90 2.14 37.48
N ASN A 44 34.47 1.14 38.27
CA ASN A 44 33.31 0.31 37.91
C ASN A 44 31.95 0.94 38.28
N ILE A 45 31.37 1.68 37.33
CA ILE A 45 30.09 2.42 37.50
C ILE A 45 28.95 1.53 37.97
N PHE A 46 28.86 0.28 37.48
CA PHE A 46 27.79 -0.62 37.85
C PHE A 46 27.78 -0.90 39.36
N VAL A 47 28.95 -1.13 39.94
CA VAL A 47 29.10 -1.46 41.37
C VAL A 47 28.70 -0.28 42.26
N TYR A 48 29.11 0.95 41.89
CA TYR A 48 28.65 2.15 42.59
C TYR A 48 27.12 2.29 42.58
N LYS A 49 26.48 2.03 41.44
CA LYS A 49 25.02 2.06 41.33
C LYS A 49 24.33 1.02 42.20
N GLN A 50 24.89 -0.19 42.31
CA GLN A 50 24.33 -1.23 43.19
C GLN A 50 24.46 -0.87 44.67
N ILE A 51 25.61 -0.34 45.09
CA ILE A 51 25.81 0.13 46.48
C ILE A 51 24.83 1.26 46.81
N ALA A 52 24.73 2.26 45.92
CA ALA A 52 23.83 3.38 46.12
C ALA A 52 22.36 2.94 46.19
N LEU A 53 21.93 1.97 45.38
CA LEU A 53 20.56 1.45 45.39
C LEU A 53 20.23 0.77 46.73
N ILE A 54 21.14 -0.07 47.24
CA ILE A 54 20.94 -0.74 48.54
C ILE A 54 20.85 0.29 49.67
N LEU A 55 21.76 1.26 49.70
CA LEU A 55 21.76 2.32 50.72
C LEU A 55 20.54 3.25 50.62
N GLN A 56 20.04 3.52 49.40
CA GLN A 56 18.80 4.26 49.18
C GLN A 56 17.57 3.52 49.71
N ASN A 57 17.47 2.20 49.51
CA ASN A 57 16.40 1.39 50.07
C ASN A 57 16.42 1.39 51.61
N GLN A 58 17.60 1.59 52.21
CA GLN A 58 17.79 1.73 53.65
C GLN A 58 17.62 3.18 54.16
N ASN A 59 17.22 4.14 53.30
CA ASN A 59 17.12 5.57 53.61
C ASN A 59 18.43 6.22 54.13
N LYS A 60 19.59 5.59 53.91
CA LYS A 60 20.91 6.09 54.34
C LYS A 60 21.50 7.07 53.32
N PHE A 61 20.84 8.22 53.15
CA PHE A 61 21.17 9.19 52.10
C PHE A 61 22.56 9.84 52.25
N SER A 62 23.07 10.00 53.47
CA SER A 62 24.43 10.53 53.73
C SER A 62 25.51 9.61 53.17
N GLU A 63 25.42 8.31 53.46
CA GLU A 63 26.36 7.29 52.96
C GLU A 63 26.30 7.19 51.43
N VAL A 64 25.13 7.37 50.82
CA VAL A 64 24.98 7.42 49.35
C VAL A 64 25.80 8.59 48.76
N ILE A 65 25.72 9.77 49.37
CA ILE A 65 26.48 10.96 48.92
C ILE A 65 27.99 10.72 49.04
N GLU A 66 28.45 10.06 50.10
CA GLU A 66 29.86 9.70 50.27
C GLU A 66 30.36 8.74 49.18
N ILE A 67 29.56 7.72 48.84
CA ILE A 67 29.88 6.78 47.76
C ILE A 67 29.98 7.50 46.41
N TRP A 68 29.09 8.46 46.14
CA TRP A 68 29.19 9.27 44.93
C TRP A 68 30.38 10.24 44.94
N ASN A 69 30.71 10.85 46.08
CA ASN A 69 31.92 11.65 46.23
C ASN A 69 33.18 10.84 45.95
N TYR A 70 33.24 9.61 46.46
CA TYR A 70 34.33 8.68 46.18
C TYR A 70 34.41 8.35 44.67
N GLY A 71 33.27 8.13 44.01
CA GLY A 71 33.22 7.93 42.55
C GLY A 71 33.72 9.14 41.75
N ILE A 72 33.37 10.35 42.18
CA ILE A 72 33.81 11.61 41.56
C ILE A 72 35.32 11.81 41.72
N GLN A 73 35.87 11.59 42.93
CA GLN A 73 37.31 11.74 43.21
C GLN A 73 38.19 10.77 42.41
N ASN A 74 37.67 9.58 42.11
CA ASN A 74 38.38 8.59 41.29
C ASN A 74 38.25 8.86 39.77
N ASN A 75 37.96 10.12 39.37
CA ASN A 75 38.04 10.64 38.01
C ASN A 75 37.25 9.84 36.96
N ILE A 76 36.05 9.37 37.32
CA ILE A 76 35.13 8.87 36.31
C ILE A 76 34.46 10.09 35.68
N SER A 77 34.86 10.44 34.45
CA SER A 77 34.37 11.58 33.65
C SER A 77 32.88 11.49 33.23
N THR A 78 32.08 10.74 34.00
CA THR A 78 30.69 10.46 33.69
C THR A 78 29.78 11.36 34.51
N ILE A 79 29.00 12.17 33.80
CA ILE A 79 27.94 13.02 34.36
C ILE A 79 26.99 12.26 35.31
N SER A 80 26.83 10.94 35.12
CA SER A 80 25.95 10.10 35.94
C SER A 80 26.21 10.24 37.44
N PHE A 81 27.47 10.34 37.88
CA PHE A 81 27.75 10.44 39.32
C PHE A 81 27.26 11.76 39.92
N TYR A 82 27.45 12.85 39.18
CA TYR A 82 26.94 14.16 39.59
C TYR A 82 25.41 14.20 39.53
N MET A 83 24.77 13.58 38.53
CA MET A 83 23.30 13.48 38.46
C MET A 83 22.74 12.71 39.65
N GLU A 84 23.28 11.51 39.93
CA GLU A 84 22.76 10.66 40.99
C GLU A 84 22.99 11.29 42.38
N LYS A 85 24.11 12.00 42.58
CA LYS A 85 24.35 12.79 43.78
C LYS A 85 23.37 13.96 43.91
N ALA A 86 23.19 14.74 42.85
CA ALA A 86 22.28 15.89 42.84
C ALA A 86 20.82 15.47 43.11
N VAL A 87 20.35 14.37 42.53
CA VAL A 87 19.00 13.84 42.78
C VAL A 87 18.77 13.51 44.26
N ILE A 88 19.78 12.96 44.94
CA ILE A 88 19.69 12.64 46.38
C ILE A 88 19.73 13.91 47.23
N LEU A 89 20.56 14.88 46.85
CA LEU A 89 20.58 16.20 47.50
C LEU A 89 19.24 16.95 47.32
N GLU A 90 18.60 16.84 46.15
CA GLU A 90 17.26 17.38 45.90
C GLU A 90 16.19 16.70 46.75
N LYS A 91 16.21 15.35 46.86
CA LYS A 91 15.29 14.60 47.73
C LYS A 91 15.42 14.99 49.20
N THR A 92 16.62 15.35 49.63
CA THR A 92 16.92 15.80 50.99
C THR A 92 16.76 17.32 51.17
N GLN A 93 16.22 18.03 50.16
CA GLN A 93 16.02 19.50 50.13
C GLN A 93 17.29 20.33 50.31
N LYS A 94 18.47 19.74 50.10
CA LYS A 94 19.77 20.40 50.16
C LYS A 94 20.14 21.05 48.83
N TYR A 95 19.35 22.00 48.40
CA TYR A 95 19.45 22.58 47.06
C TYR A 95 20.77 23.33 46.81
N GLU A 96 21.32 24.02 47.81
CA GLU A 96 22.61 24.73 47.66
C GLU A 96 23.79 23.77 47.49
N GLU A 97 23.80 22.65 48.23
CA GLU A 97 24.80 21.60 48.07
C GLU A 97 24.70 20.95 46.68
N ALA A 98 23.48 20.80 46.15
CA ALA A 98 23.24 20.31 44.79
C ALA A 98 23.77 21.29 43.74
N LEU A 99 23.57 22.60 43.90
CA LEU A 99 24.16 23.62 43.00
C LEU A 99 25.70 23.57 43.01
N LYS A 100 26.32 23.48 44.19
CA LYS A 100 27.78 23.30 44.32
C LYS A 100 28.27 22.02 43.64
N CYS A 101 27.48 20.94 43.72
CA CYS A 101 27.79 19.70 43.01
C CYS A 101 27.80 19.91 41.49
N TRP A 102 26.87 20.70 40.95
CA TRP A 102 26.88 21.03 39.52
C TRP A 102 28.06 21.93 39.14
N ASP A 103 28.42 22.91 39.98
CA ASP A 103 29.59 23.77 39.76
C ASP A 103 30.90 22.97 39.70
N GLN A 104 31.07 22.01 40.62
CA GLN A 104 32.19 21.06 40.56
C GLN A 104 32.20 20.26 39.25
N GLY A 105 31.02 19.88 38.74
CA GLY A 105 30.89 19.20 37.46
C GLY A 105 31.33 20.06 36.27
N ILE A 106 30.98 21.35 36.28
CA ILE A 106 31.35 22.34 35.26
C ILE A 106 32.85 22.62 35.23
N GLU A 107 33.51 22.65 36.40
CA GLU A 107 34.95 22.89 36.51
C GLU A 107 35.77 21.69 36.01
N ASN A 108 35.36 20.48 36.38
CA ASN A 108 36.19 19.27 36.24
C ASN A 108 35.97 18.46 34.94
N ASN A 109 34.95 18.77 34.14
CA ASN A 109 34.60 17.96 32.97
C ASN A 109 34.65 18.74 31.64
N LYS A 110 34.93 18.01 30.55
CA LYS A 110 34.98 18.56 29.19
C LYS A 110 33.57 18.86 28.63
N ASN A 111 32.58 18.03 28.91
CA ASN A 111 31.19 18.19 28.43
C ASN A 111 30.36 19.11 29.35
N LYS A 112 30.79 20.36 29.48
CA LYS A 112 30.20 21.33 30.43
C LYS A 112 28.72 21.63 30.16
N TYR A 113 28.31 21.56 28.89
CA TYR A 113 26.94 21.89 28.46
C TYR A 113 25.85 21.08 29.18
N GLN A 114 26.10 19.80 29.47
CA GLN A 114 25.15 18.95 30.19
C GLN A 114 25.04 19.33 31.67
N PHE A 115 26.12 19.83 32.28
CA PHE A 115 26.09 20.31 33.66
C PHE A 115 25.38 21.65 33.77
N TYR A 116 25.61 22.56 32.82
CA TYR A 116 24.88 23.82 32.73
C TYR A 116 23.36 23.61 32.57
N SER A 117 22.94 22.64 31.75
CA SER A 117 21.50 22.34 31.56
C SER A 117 20.86 21.75 32.81
N GLN A 118 21.51 20.81 33.49
CA GLN A 118 20.99 20.25 34.75
C GLN A 118 20.96 21.29 35.88
N LYS A 119 21.98 22.15 35.96
CA LYS A 119 22.01 23.26 36.92
C LYS A 119 20.84 24.23 36.66
N ALA A 120 20.56 24.56 35.41
CA ALA A 120 19.44 25.43 35.04
C ALA A 120 18.07 24.85 35.46
N ILE A 121 17.85 23.54 35.28
CA ILE A 121 16.62 22.85 35.71
C ILE A 121 16.44 22.93 37.22
N LEU A 122 17.53 22.76 37.99
CA LEU A 122 17.47 22.90 39.45
C LEU A 122 17.18 24.36 39.87
N LEU A 123 17.80 25.33 39.21
CA LEU A 123 17.55 26.76 39.47
C LEU A 123 16.11 27.17 39.15
N GLU A 124 15.47 26.49 38.19
CA GLU A 124 14.04 26.68 37.88
C GLU A 124 13.14 26.28 39.06
N LYS A 125 13.44 25.17 39.74
CA LYS A 125 12.74 24.77 40.97
C LYS A 125 12.92 25.80 42.10
N LEU A 126 14.04 26.51 42.11
CA LEU A 126 14.36 27.53 43.10
C LEU A 126 13.86 28.93 42.75
N GLY A 127 13.28 29.12 41.55
CA GLY A 127 12.73 30.40 41.13
C GLY A 127 13.77 31.51 40.96
N LYS A 128 14.99 31.19 40.52
CA LYS A 128 16.09 32.16 40.29
C LYS A 128 16.25 32.53 38.80
N PRO A 129 15.46 33.45 38.24
CA PRO A 129 15.34 33.67 36.79
C PRO A 129 16.65 34.03 36.08
N ASN A 130 17.41 34.99 36.61
CA ASN A 130 18.62 35.48 35.96
C ASN A 130 19.70 34.39 35.85
N GLU A 131 19.83 33.56 36.88
CA GLU A 131 20.79 32.46 36.88
C GLU A 131 20.36 31.36 35.90
N ILE A 132 19.05 31.08 35.77
CA ILE A 132 18.53 30.09 34.80
C ILE A 132 18.92 30.49 33.37
N ILE A 133 18.65 31.74 32.99
CA ILE A 133 18.92 32.27 31.65
C ILE A 133 20.42 32.17 31.33
N ASN A 134 21.28 32.61 32.26
CA ASN A 134 22.72 32.56 32.07
C ASN A 134 23.25 31.12 31.92
N ASN A 135 22.76 30.17 32.72
CA ASN A 135 23.18 28.76 32.60
C ASN A 135 22.72 28.15 31.28
N TRP A 136 21.51 28.44 30.81
CA TRP A 136 21.08 28.02 29.47
C TRP A 136 21.91 28.67 28.35
N ASP A 137 22.31 29.93 28.50
CA ASP A 137 23.22 30.57 27.54
C ASP A 137 24.58 29.90 27.49
N GLN A 138 25.16 29.54 28.63
CA GLN A 138 26.41 28.77 28.67
C GLN A 138 26.24 27.37 28.05
N ALA A 139 25.12 26.69 28.29
CA ALA A 139 24.84 25.41 27.65
C ALA A 139 24.77 25.53 26.13
N ILE A 140 24.08 26.55 25.62
CA ILE A 140 23.93 26.81 24.18
C ILE A 140 25.26 27.24 23.53
N LEU A 141 26.09 28.02 24.23
CA LEU A 141 27.40 28.42 23.72
C LEU A 141 28.32 27.22 23.48
N GLN A 142 28.20 26.18 24.31
CA GLN A 142 29.02 24.98 24.25
C GLN A 142 28.45 23.93 23.27
N ASP A 143 27.13 23.79 23.18
CA ASP A 143 26.47 22.95 22.17
C ASP A 143 25.28 23.69 21.54
N PHE A 144 25.58 24.45 20.48
CA PHE A 144 24.60 25.26 19.77
C PHE A 144 23.66 24.46 18.88
N ARG A 145 23.92 23.16 18.65
CA ARG A 145 23.10 22.32 17.76
C ARG A 145 21.86 21.76 18.45
N GLN A 146 21.88 21.70 19.77
CA GLN A 146 20.85 21.04 20.54
C GLN A 146 19.63 21.94 20.75
N LYS A 147 18.58 21.70 19.95
CA LYS A 147 17.35 22.51 19.91
C LYS A 147 16.61 22.61 21.26
N CYS A 148 16.66 21.56 22.09
CA CYS A 148 15.96 21.57 23.37
C CYS A 148 16.48 22.65 24.33
N TYR A 149 17.74 23.06 24.25
CA TYR A 149 18.27 24.12 25.12
C TYR A 149 17.66 25.48 24.84
N TYR A 150 17.38 25.77 23.58
CA TYR A 150 16.68 26.99 23.18
C TYR A 150 15.23 26.99 23.68
N LEU A 151 14.57 25.83 23.64
CA LEU A 151 13.20 25.67 24.13
C LEU A 151 13.13 25.88 25.64
N GLU A 152 14.00 25.21 26.40
CA GLU A 152 14.01 25.34 27.85
C GLU A 152 14.40 26.76 28.29
N LYS A 153 15.32 27.42 27.57
CA LYS A 153 15.60 28.84 27.80
C LYS A 153 14.37 29.71 27.54
N SER A 154 13.64 29.48 26.43
CA SER A 154 12.43 30.25 26.10
C SER A 154 11.36 30.07 27.17
N LYS A 155 11.13 28.85 27.66
CA LYS A 155 10.19 28.59 28.77
C LYS A 155 10.60 29.32 30.04
N ALA A 156 11.89 29.35 30.35
CA ALA A 156 12.41 30.08 31.51
C ALA A 156 12.18 31.60 31.34
N LEU A 157 12.37 32.13 30.14
CA LEU A 157 12.07 33.54 29.83
C LEU A 157 10.56 33.80 29.93
N GLU A 158 9.69 32.93 29.43
CA GLU A 158 8.22 33.11 29.47
C GLU A 158 7.67 33.26 30.89
N LYS A 159 8.30 32.61 31.88
CA LYS A 159 7.87 32.68 33.29
C LYS A 159 8.26 33.98 33.98
N HIS A 160 9.27 34.69 33.47
CA HIS A 160 10.00 35.69 34.26
C HIS A 160 10.31 36.99 33.51
N VAL A 161 10.10 37.02 32.20
CA VAL A 161 10.48 38.12 31.30
C VAL A 161 9.31 38.44 30.37
N ASP A 162 9.22 39.70 29.95
CA ASP A 162 8.24 40.12 28.94
C ASP A 162 8.43 39.35 27.63
N CYS A 163 7.31 39.00 26.99
CA CYS A 163 7.25 38.26 25.74
C CYS A 163 8.04 38.95 24.60
N ASN A 164 8.25 40.27 24.66
CA ASN A 164 9.03 41.02 23.67
C ASN A 164 10.54 40.64 23.66
N GLU A 165 11.15 40.39 24.82
CA GLU A 165 12.55 39.94 24.87
C GLU A 165 12.71 38.52 24.31
N ILE A 166 11.67 37.69 24.47
CA ILE A 166 11.60 36.33 23.93
C ILE A 166 11.53 36.36 22.40
N ILE A 167 10.73 37.28 21.86
CA ILE A 167 10.65 37.51 20.42
C ILE A 167 12.02 37.93 19.89
N HIS A 168 12.69 38.89 20.53
CA HIS A 168 14.03 39.33 20.14
C HIS A 168 15.06 38.19 20.24
N TYR A 169 14.96 37.34 21.26
CA TYR A 169 15.80 36.15 21.40
C TYR A 169 15.63 35.21 20.20
N TRP A 170 14.39 34.90 19.81
CA TRP A 170 14.13 34.05 18.65
C TRP A 170 14.53 34.71 17.34
N GLU A 171 14.38 36.04 17.18
CA GLU A 171 14.86 36.79 16.01
C GLU A 171 16.37 36.67 15.83
N ASN A 172 17.13 36.82 16.90
CA ASN A 172 18.59 36.64 16.87
C ASN A 172 18.97 35.21 16.47
N ARG A 173 18.15 34.20 16.84
CA ARG A 173 18.38 32.81 16.42
C ARG A 173 18.01 32.56 14.97
N ILE A 174 16.90 33.12 14.50
CA ILE A 174 16.54 33.10 13.09
C ILE A 174 17.63 33.75 12.24
N PHE A 175 18.17 34.90 12.67
CA PHE A 175 19.26 35.59 11.97
C PHE A 175 20.53 34.73 11.84
N LYS A 176 20.87 33.95 12.88
CA LYS A 176 22.03 33.05 12.88
C LYS A 176 21.77 31.73 12.13
N HIS A 177 20.54 31.25 12.12
CA HIS A 177 20.12 29.97 11.56
C HIS A 177 18.97 30.15 10.57
N GLN A 178 19.28 30.87 9.49
CA GLN A 178 18.36 31.55 8.56
C GLN A 178 17.29 30.67 7.89
N SER A 179 17.35 29.34 7.96
CA SER A 179 16.38 28.44 7.29
C SER A 179 15.72 27.40 8.19
N GLU A 180 15.97 27.46 9.51
CA GLU A 180 15.44 26.51 10.47
C GLU A 180 13.99 26.85 10.83
N LEU A 181 13.04 26.13 10.20
CA LEU A 181 11.59 26.25 10.43
C LEU A 181 11.21 26.23 11.92
N TYR A 182 11.93 25.45 12.72
CA TYR A 182 11.70 25.31 14.15
C TYR A 182 11.70 26.66 14.90
N PHE A 183 12.65 27.55 14.62
CA PHE A 183 12.76 28.83 15.32
C PHE A 183 11.65 29.80 14.96
N PHE A 184 11.18 29.77 13.70
CA PHE A 184 10.01 30.53 13.29
C PHE A 184 8.75 30.08 14.04
N ILE A 185 8.53 28.75 14.15
CA ILE A 185 7.40 28.20 14.90
C ILE A 185 7.41 28.71 16.34
N GLN A 186 8.56 28.64 17.03
CA GLN A 186 8.67 29.12 18.42
C GLN A 186 8.37 30.62 18.55
N LYS A 187 8.94 31.47 17.69
CA LYS A 187 8.63 32.92 17.67
C LYS A 187 7.13 33.16 17.46
N THR A 188 6.52 32.47 16.49
CA THR A 188 5.11 32.68 16.14
C THR A 188 4.15 32.22 17.23
N GLN A 189 4.48 31.19 18.01
CA GLN A 189 3.68 30.77 19.16
C GLN A 189 3.59 31.86 20.23
N ILE A 190 4.67 32.60 20.47
CA ILE A 190 4.68 33.75 21.39
C ILE A 190 3.82 34.88 20.83
N LEU A 191 3.99 35.21 19.54
CA LEU A 191 3.19 36.23 18.87
C LEU A 191 1.70 35.90 18.83
N GLU A 192 1.34 34.61 18.70
CA GLU A 192 -0.05 34.13 18.72
C GLU A 192 -0.70 34.40 20.07
N ARG A 193 0.01 34.16 21.18
CA ARG A 193 -0.47 34.47 22.54
C ARG A 193 -0.69 35.97 22.75
N GLN A 194 0.10 36.81 22.08
CA GLN A 194 -0.08 38.26 22.07
C GLN A 194 -1.16 38.76 21.09
N GLY A 195 -1.75 37.87 20.27
CA GLY A 195 -2.74 38.25 19.26
C GLY A 195 -2.17 39.05 18.07
N LYS A 196 -0.85 39.09 17.91
CA LYS A 196 -0.16 39.91 16.90
C LYS A 196 -0.09 39.23 15.53
N LEU A 197 -1.25 39.07 14.89
CA LEU A 197 -1.38 38.36 13.60
C LEU A 197 -0.54 38.96 12.46
N GLN A 198 -0.39 40.29 12.39
CA GLN A 198 0.41 40.94 11.35
C GLN A 198 1.91 40.63 11.49
N GLU A 199 2.45 40.64 12.71
CA GLU A 199 3.85 40.30 12.97
C GLU A 199 4.13 38.81 12.66
N ILE A 200 3.14 37.93 12.89
CA ILE A 200 3.21 36.51 12.49
C ILE A 200 3.36 36.39 10.97
N ILE A 201 2.53 37.10 10.20
CA ILE A 201 2.59 37.07 8.74
C ILE A 201 3.95 37.57 8.24
N GLN A 202 4.45 38.68 8.80
CA GLN A 202 5.78 39.21 8.48
C GLN A 202 6.90 38.21 8.83
N CYS A 203 6.78 37.51 9.96
CA CYS A 203 7.73 36.48 10.37
C CYS A 203 7.77 35.33 9.35
N TRP A 204 6.61 34.89 8.85
CA TRP A 204 6.56 33.87 7.80
C TRP A 204 7.04 34.38 6.44
N ASP A 205 6.79 35.64 6.10
CA ASP A 205 7.34 36.27 4.90
C ASP A 205 8.87 36.29 4.91
N GLN A 206 9.50 36.53 6.07
CA GLN A 206 10.94 36.39 6.23
C GLN A 206 11.40 34.95 5.98
N GLY A 207 10.69 33.95 6.52
CA GLY A 207 11.00 32.53 6.29
C GLY A 207 10.90 32.13 4.82
N ILE A 208 9.87 32.61 4.11
CA ILE A 208 9.69 32.39 2.67
C ILE A 208 10.83 33.02 1.86
N LYS A 209 11.28 34.23 2.23
CA LYS A 209 12.43 34.88 1.56
C LYS A 209 13.72 34.09 1.72
N LEU A 210 13.93 33.47 2.87
CA LEU A 210 15.16 32.71 3.18
C LEU A 210 15.13 31.30 2.57
N ASN A 211 13.96 30.67 2.49
CA ASN A 211 13.79 29.39 1.81
C ASN A 211 12.41 29.31 1.14
N SER A 212 12.35 29.79 -0.10
CA SER A 212 11.13 29.88 -0.90
C SER A 212 10.59 28.53 -1.36
N SER A 213 11.37 27.45 -1.23
CA SER A 213 10.99 26.10 -1.63
C SER A 213 10.23 25.32 -0.54
N ASN A 214 10.33 25.76 0.72
CA ASN A 214 9.77 25.03 1.85
C ASN A 214 8.27 25.32 2.01
N PHE A 215 7.46 24.31 1.69
CA PHE A 215 6.00 24.33 1.77
C PHE A 215 5.46 24.80 3.13
N TYR A 216 6.11 24.43 4.23
CA TYR A 216 5.60 24.73 5.58
C TYR A 216 5.55 26.23 5.87
N PHE A 217 6.48 27.04 5.32
CA PHE A 217 6.41 28.49 5.52
C PHE A 217 5.15 29.11 4.91
N TYR A 218 4.74 28.63 3.73
CA TYR A 218 3.48 29.04 3.12
C TYR A 218 2.26 28.51 3.89
N ALA A 219 2.31 27.27 4.38
CA ALA A 219 1.23 26.68 5.17
C ALA A 219 0.97 27.45 6.47
N TYR A 220 2.02 27.81 7.21
CA TYR A 220 1.86 28.59 8.43
C TYR A 220 1.46 30.05 8.16
N LYS A 221 1.99 30.67 7.09
CA LYS A 221 1.56 32.01 6.67
C LYS A 221 0.07 32.03 6.31
N THR A 222 -0.39 31.07 5.52
CA THR A 222 -1.80 31.00 5.08
C THR A 222 -2.75 30.68 6.23
N ALA A 223 -2.33 29.88 7.22
CA ALA A 223 -3.10 29.70 8.44
C ALA A 223 -3.30 31.04 9.19
N ALA A 224 -2.27 31.88 9.29
CA ALA A 224 -2.37 33.21 9.87
C ALA A 224 -3.27 34.15 9.04
N LEU A 225 -3.15 34.14 7.71
CA LEU A 225 -3.98 34.93 6.80
C LEU A 225 -5.46 34.53 6.85
N LYS A 226 -5.77 33.23 6.95
CA LYS A 226 -7.15 32.73 7.13
C LYS A 226 -7.77 33.25 8.43
N ARG A 227 -7.01 33.30 9.53
CA ARG A 227 -7.49 33.90 10.80
C ARG A 227 -7.77 35.40 10.68
N GLN A 228 -7.08 36.10 9.79
CA GLN A 228 -7.34 37.51 9.48
C GLN A 228 -8.56 37.68 8.55
N GLY A 229 -9.11 36.60 7.98
CA GLY A 229 -10.19 36.66 7.00
C GLY A 229 -9.74 37.13 5.60
N ASN A 230 -8.44 37.13 5.31
CA ASN A 230 -7.92 37.59 4.02
C ASN A 230 -7.71 36.44 3.04
N GLU A 231 -8.81 35.97 2.44
CA GLU A 231 -8.81 34.82 1.55
C GLU A 231 -8.07 35.07 0.23
N GLN A 232 -8.10 36.30 -0.29
CA GLN A 232 -7.39 36.65 -1.52
C GLN A 232 -5.87 36.52 -1.35
N GLN A 233 -5.33 37.01 -0.23
CA GLN A 233 -3.91 36.86 0.08
C GLN A 233 -3.50 35.40 0.31
N VAL A 234 -4.41 34.53 0.75
CA VAL A 234 -4.15 33.09 0.84
C VAL A 234 -3.91 32.49 -0.54
N ILE A 235 -4.76 32.82 -1.51
CA ILE A 235 -4.63 32.34 -2.89
C ILE A 235 -3.34 32.86 -3.52
N GLU A 236 -3.02 34.14 -3.35
CA GLU A 236 -1.77 34.74 -3.81
C GLU A 236 -0.53 34.11 -3.17
N CYS A 237 -0.61 33.78 -1.87
CA CYS A 237 0.48 33.13 -1.15
C CYS A 237 0.75 31.73 -1.74
N TRP A 238 -0.29 30.94 -2.00
CA TRP A 238 -0.11 29.64 -2.63
C TRP A 238 0.36 29.74 -4.09
N GLN A 239 -0.11 30.74 -4.83
CA GLN A 239 0.38 31.01 -6.19
C GLN A 239 1.89 31.28 -6.21
N LYS A 240 2.41 32.09 -5.28
CA LYS A 240 3.85 32.29 -5.12
C LYS A 240 4.60 30.99 -4.82
N GLY A 241 4.02 30.11 -3.99
CA GLY A 241 4.58 28.78 -3.73
C GLY A 241 4.67 27.91 -4.98
N ILE A 242 3.65 27.95 -5.85
CA ILE A 242 3.64 27.26 -7.14
C ILE A 242 4.73 27.81 -8.07
N GLU A 243 4.89 29.14 -8.15
CA GLU A 243 5.93 29.77 -8.99
C GLU A 243 7.34 29.36 -8.57
N GLN A 244 7.57 29.17 -7.26
CA GLN A 244 8.87 28.76 -6.71
C GLN A 244 9.12 27.25 -6.83
N ASN A 245 8.06 26.43 -6.74
CA ASN A 245 8.16 24.97 -6.90
C ASN A 245 6.97 24.41 -7.68
N PRO A 246 7.02 24.47 -9.03
CA PRO A 246 5.90 24.12 -9.88
C PRO A 246 5.56 22.62 -9.91
N TYR A 247 6.43 21.75 -9.37
CA TYR A 247 6.24 20.30 -9.33
C TYR A 247 5.66 19.79 -8.01
N ASN A 248 5.63 20.63 -6.97
CA ASN A 248 5.08 20.21 -5.69
C ASN A 248 3.55 20.30 -5.68
N LYS A 249 2.91 19.13 -5.81
CA LYS A 249 1.46 18.95 -5.80
C LYS A 249 0.72 19.56 -4.61
N LEU A 250 1.38 19.69 -3.46
CA LEU A 250 0.75 20.22 -2.24
C LEU A 250 0.36 21.69 -2.40
N PHE A 251 1.15 22.49 -3.13
CA PHE A 251 0.83 23.90 -3.36
C PHE A 251 -0.45 24.07 -4.19
N TYR A 252 -0.60 23.26 -5.24
CA TYR A 252 -1.82 23.26 -6.05
C TYR A 252 -3.02 22.82 -5.23
N TYR A 253 -2.89 21.74 -4.46
CA TYR A 253 -3.97 21.21 -3.61
C TYR A 253 -4.49 22.25 -2.60
N GLU A 254 -3.59 22.94 -1.89
CA GLU A 254 -4.02 23.94 -0.91
C GLU A 254 -4.58 25.21 -1.57
N LYS A 255 -4.03 25.62 -2.72
CA LYS A 255 -4.62 26.72 -3.51
C LYS A 255 -6.03 26.37 -3.97
N THR A 256 -6.23 25.16 -4.50
CA THR A 256 -7.53 24.73 -5.04
C THR A 256 -8.55 24.59 -3.93
N LYS A 257 -8.16 24.09 -2.75
CA LYS A 257 -9.01 24.07 -1.56
C LYS A 257 -9.48 25.47 -1.16
N ALA A 258 -8.58 26.46 -1.16
CA ALA A 258 -8.93 27.86 -0.88
C ALA A 258 -9.86 28.47 -1.94
N LEU A 259 -9.71 28.06 -3.22
CA LEU A 259 -10.61 28.48 -4.30
C LEU A 259 -11.97 27.78 -4.25
N GLU A 260 -12.03 26.52 -3.81
CA GLU A 260 -13.27 25.74 -3.68
C GLU A 260 -14.18 26.30 -2.59
N GLU A 261 -13.61 26.73 -1.45
CA GLU A 261 -14.32 27.46 -0.38
C GLU A 261 -15.11 28.65 -0.95
N ASN A 262 -14.61 29.26 -2.04
CA ASN A 262 -15.19 30.41 -2.73
C ASN A 262 -15.94 30.08 -4.03
N LYS A 263 -16.12 28.79 -4.37
CA LYS A 263 -16.75 28.34 -5.64
C LYS A 263 -16.12 28.94 -6.91
N ARG A 264 -14.84 29.35 -6.85
CA ARG A 264 -14.08 29.94 -7.97
C ARG A 264 -13.53 28.85 -8.90
N TYR A 265 -14.43 28.03 -9.45
CA TYR A 265 -14.06 26.82 -10.19
C TYR A 265 -13.31 27.09 -11.50
N GLN A 266 -13.51 28.25 -12.16
CA GLN A 266 -12.77 28.60 -13.37
C GLN A 266 -11.27 28.78 -13.08
N GLU A 267 -10.93 29.39 -11.96
CA GLU A 267 -9.53 29.57 -11.55
C GLU A 267 -8.89 28.26 -11.09
N ILE A 268 -9.68 27.35 -10.53
CA ILE A 268 -9.24 25.98 -10.24
C ILE A 268 -8.83 25.28 -11.53
N ILE A 269 -9.65 25.37 -12.58
CA ILE A 269 -9.34 24.79 -13.89
C ILE A 269 -8.06 25.40 -14.45
N MET A 270 -7.93 26.73 -14.48
CA MET A 270 -6.70 27.40 -14.94
C MET A 270 -5.46 26.97 -14.15
N CYS A 271 -5.61 26.78 -12.83
CA CYS A 271 -4.53 26.33 -11.96
C CYS A 271 -4.06 24.91 -12.30
N TRP A 272 -5.00 24.00 -12.57
CA TRP A 272 -4.66 22.64 -12.99
C TRP A 272 -4.17 22.56 -14.44
N ASP A 273 -4.65 23.43 -15.32
CA ASP A 273 -4.13 23.56 -16.69
C ASP A 273 -2.66 24.00 -16.69
N ALA A 274 -2.31 24.95 -15.83
CA ALA A 274 -0.91 25.32 -15.60
C ALA A 274 -0.10 24.10 -15.11
N ALA A 275 -0.61 23.33 -14.16
CA ALA A 275 0.07 22.13 -13.65
C ALA A 275 0.27 21.06 -14.74
N ILE A 276 -0.75 20.82 -15.57
CA ILE A 276 -0.73 19.85 -16.68
C ILE A 276 0.22 20.31 -17.79
N SER A 277 0.32 21.62 -18.04
CA SER A 277 1.26 22.18 -19.02
C SER A 277 2.72 21.91 -18.64
N ILE A 278 3.02 21.95 -17.33
CA ILE A 278 4.34 21.65 -16.77
C ILE A 278 4.62 20.14 -16.79
N ASN A 279 3.65 19.34 -16.36
CA ASN A 279 3.73 17.88 -16.38
C ASN A 279 2.45 17.27 -16.97
N LYS A 280 2.54 16.87 -18.24
CA LYS A 280 1.42 16.27 -18.97
C LYS A 280 0.91 14.98 -18.32
N ASN A 281 1.75 14.22 -17.62
CA ASN A 281 1.34 12.97 -16.97
C ASN A 281 0.92 13.15 -15.51
N PHE A 282 0.61 14.37 -15.08
CA PHE A 282 0.20 14.63 -13.71
C PHE A 282 -1.26 14.19 -13.47
N GLN A 283 -1.45 12.87 -13.27
CA GLN A 283 -2.76 12.22 -13.09
C GLN A 283 -3.61 12.90 -12.01
N TRP A 284 -2.98 13.41 -10.94
CA TRP A 284 -3.70 14.14 -9.89
C TRP A 284 -4.30 15.46 -10.42
N ALA A 285 -3.55 16.25 -11.20
CA ALA A 285 -4.08 17.49 -11.76
C ALA A 285 -5.23 17.23 -12.74
N ILE A 286 -5.12 16.17 -13.54
CA ILE A 286 -6.20 15.74 -14.45
C ILE A 286 -7.45 15.36 -13.65
N PHE A 287 -7.27 14.58 -12.58
CA PHE A 287 -8.36 14.19 -11.67
C PHE A 287 -9.11 15.41 -11.11
N GLU A 288 -8.38 16.36 -10.53
CA GLU A 288 -8.96 17.54 -9.88
C GLU A 288 -9.57 18.52 -10.90
N LYS A 289 -8.97 18.65 -12.09
CA LYS A 289 -9.57 19.43 -13.19
C LYS A 289 -10.92 18.86 -13.61
N ILE A 290 -11.02 17.54 -13.81
CA ILE A 290 -12.28 16.90 -14.20
C ILE A 290 -13.33 17.10 -13.10
N LEU A 291 -12.96 16.94 -11.82
CA LEU A 291 -13.88 17.23 -10.71
C LEU A 291 -14.37 18.68 -10.74
N ALA A 292 -13.49 19.66 -10.98
CA ALA A 292 -13.89 21.06 -11.08
C ALA A 292 -14.83 21.34 -12.27
N LEU A 293 -14.62 20.67 -13.41
CA LEU A 293 -15.50 20.76 -14.59
C LEU A 293 -16.88 20.12 -14.32
N VAL A 294 -16.93 18.97 -13.65
CA VAL A 294 -18.19 18.31 -13.28
C VAL A 294 -18.98 19.17 -12.29
N LYS A 295 -18.32 19.78 -11.30
CA LYS A 295 -18.98 20.70 -10.36
C LYS A 295 -19.58 21.93 -11.05
N GLN A 296 -19.02 22.38 -12.17
CA GLN A 296 -19.60 23.44 -13.01
C GLN A 296 -20.66 22.94 -14.00
N GLY A 297 -20.86 21.62 -14.16
CA GLY A 297 -21.74 21.05 -15.16
C GLY A 297 -21.25 21.22 -16.60
N LYS A 298 -19.94 21.46 -16.80
CA LYS A 298 -19.33 21.70 -18.12
C LYS A 298 -18.92 20.39 -18.79
N THR A 299 -19.92 19.58 -19.14
CA THR A 299 -19.69 18.23 -19.68
C THR A 299 -18.96 18.25 -21.02
N GLN A 300 -19.26 19.21 -21.90
CA GLN A 300 -18.59 19.31 -23.22
C GLN A 300 -17.09 19.59 -23.09
N GLU A 301 -16.70 20.46 -22.15
CA GLU A 301 -15.28 20.76 -21.92
C GLU A 301 -14.50 19.53 -21.40
N ILE A 302 -15.15 18.60 -20.71
CA ILE A 302 -14.55 17.31 -20.31
C ILE A 302 -14.26 16.46 -21.55
N ILE A 303 -15.20 16.37 -22.49
CA ILE A 303 -15.05 15.62 -23.75
C ILE A 303 -13.90 16.21 -24.57
N ASP A 304 -13.91 17.52 -24.76
CA ASP A 304 -12.90 18.23 -25.53
C ASP A 304 -11.52 18.03 -24.89
N PHE A 305 -11.40 18.23 -23.58
CA PHE A 305 -10.16 17.99 -22.86
C PHE A 305 -9.65 16.55 -22.95
N TRP A 306 -10.54 15.56 -22.90
CA TRP A 306 -10.13 14.16 -23.01
C TRP A 306 -9.69 13.81 -24.42
N SER A 307 -10.45 14.25 -25.43
CA SER A 307 -10.16 14.04 -26.85
C SER A 307 -8.80 14.60 -27.25
N SER A 308 -8.45 15.82 -26.80
CA SER A 308 -7.18 16.48 -27.11
C SER A 308 -5.98 15.80 -26.46
N ASN A 309 -6.18 15.02 -25.40
CA ASN A 309 -5.11 14.44 -24.61
C ASN A 309 -5.08 12.90 -24.57
N LYS A 310 -5.96 12.24 -25.33
CA LYS A 310 -6.09 10.78 -25.43
C LYS A 310 -4.78 10.05 -25.73
N GLN A 311 -3.85 10.69 -26.45
CA GLN A 311 -2.54 10.11 -26.80
C GLN A 311 -1.51 10.16 -25.66
N TYR A 312 -1.67 11.10 -24.71
CA TYR A 312 -0.70 11.35 -23.64
C TYR A 312 -1.12 10.70 -22.32
N TYR A 313 -2.43 10.60 -22.05
CA TYR A 313 -2.94 10.13 -20.77
C TYR A 313 -3.18 8.62 -20.76
N LYS A 314 -2.21 7.88 -20.20
CA LYS A 314 -2.45 6.53 -19.70
C LYS A 314 -2.91 6.64 -18.25
N CYS A 315 -4.22 6.74 -18.05
CA CYS A 315 -4.84 6.64 -16.72
C CYS A 315 -5.08 5.17 -16.41
N ASP A 316 -4.62 4.71 -15.24
CA ASP A 316 -4.88 3.34 -14.81
C ASP A 316 -6.34 3.16 -14.39
N TYR A 317 -6.83 1.91 -14.39
CA TYR A 317 -8.19 1.58 -13.94
C TYR A 317 -8.53 2.13 -12.54
N SER A 318 -7.53 2.22 -11.65
CA SER A 318 -7.67 2.80 -10.30
C SER A 318 -8.06 4.28 -10.30
N PHE A 319 -7.61 5.05 -11.30
CA PHE A 319 -7.98 6.45 -11.48
C PHE A 319 -9.48 6.60 -11.71
N TYR A 320 -10.03 5.79 -12.63
CA TYR A 320 -11.45 5.81 -12.98
C TYR A 320 -12.33 5.39 -11.80
N ILE A 321 -11.92 4.37 -11.03
CA ILE A 321 -12.65 3.97 -9.82
C ILE A 321 -12.71 5.13 -8.81
N LYS A 322 -11.58 5.78 -8.53
CA LYS A 322 -11.53 6.87 -7.55
C LYS A 322 -12.44 8.04 -7.99
N LEU A 323 -12.44 8.35 -9.29
CA LEU A 323 -13.28 9.40 -9.86
C LEU A 323 -14.76 9.02 -9.78
N THR A 324 -15.10 7.80 -10.17
CA THR A 324 -16.46 7.25 -10.09
C THR A 324 -17.01 7.26 -8.68
N ASN A 325 -16.22 6.82 -7.69
CA ASN A 325 -16.65 6.82 -6.28
C ASN A 325 -16.91 8.23 -5.76
N THR A 326 -16.17 9.23 -6.26
CA THR A 326 -16.36 10.63 -5.87
C THR A 326 -17.64 11.17 -6.50
N LEU A 327 -17.84 10.96 -7.80
CA LEU A 327 -19.02 11.41 -8.54
C LEU A 327 -20.31 10.68 -8.12
N ALA A 328 -20.22 9.42 -7.72
CA ALA A 328 -21.37 8.64 -7.26
C ALA A 328 -21.92 9.18 -5.94
N ARG A 329 -21.08 9.77 -5.08
CA ARG A 329 -21.53 10.47 -3.86
C ARG A 329 -22.34 11.72 -4.18
N GLU A 330 -22.08 12.35 -5.32
CA GLU A 330 -22.80 13.53 -5.80
C GLU A 330 -23.96 13.17 -6.76
N ALA A 331 -24.25 11.86 -6.95
CA ALA A 331 -25.27 11.35 -7.88
C ALA A 331 -25.08 11.81 -9.35
N LYS A 332 -23.84 12.09 -9.76
CA LYS A 332 -23.45 12.55 -11.10
C LYS A 332 -23.25 11.37 -12.08
N PHE A 333 -24.34 10.65 -12.37
CA PHE A 333 -24.29 9.40 -13.13
C PHE A 333 -24.02 9.59 -14.63
N GLU A 334 -24.48 10.67 -15.26
CA GLU A 334 -24.19 10.96 -16.69
C GLU A 334 -22.69 11.16 -16.93
N GLU A 335 -22.05 11.93 -16.05
CA GLU A 335 -20.64 12.21 -16.13
C GLU A 335 -19.80 10.95 -15.87
N ILE A 336 -20.25 10.07 -14.96
CA ILE A 336 -19.65 8.74 -14.76
C ILE A 336 -19.71 7.92 -16.04
N ILE A 337 -20.88 7.84 -16.69
CA ILE A 337 -21.06 7.09 -17.94
C ILE A 337 -20.11 7.61 -19.01
N LEU A 338 -20.01 8.94 -19.15
CA LEU A 338 -19.11 9.58 -20.09
C LEU A 338 -17.64 9.25 -19.81
N ILE A 339 -17.20 9.34 -18.55
CA ILE A 339 -15.82 9.05 -18.15
C ILE A 339 -15.43 7.60 -18.48
N TRP A 340 -16.32 6.64 -18.20
CA TRP A 340 -16.06 5.23 -18.54
C TRP A 340 -16.09 5.00 -20.05
N GLN A 341 -16.96 5.68 -20.79
CA GLN A 341 -16.98 5.65 -22.27
C GLN A 341 -15.64 6.11 -22.85
N LEU A 342 -15.13 7.25 -22.37
CA LEU A 342 -13.83 7.80 -22.78
C LEU A 342 -12.67 6.85 -22.42
N GLY A 343 -12.76 6.17 -21.28
CA GLY A 343 -11.82 5.12 -20.89
C GLY A 343 -11.82 3.92 -21.84
N ILE A 344 -13.00 3.43 -22.22
CA ILE A 344 -13.17 2.35 -23.21
C ILE A 344 -12.54 2.75 -24.55
N GLU A 345 -12.85 3.95 -25.06
CA GLU A 345 -12.35 4.45 -26.33
C GLU A 345 -10.82 4.64 -26.35
N SER A 346 -10.20 4.87 -25.20
CA SER A 346 -8.74 4.98 -25.06
C SER A 346 -8.01 3.63 -25.13
N ASN A 347 -8.73 2.52 -25.33
CA ASN A 347 -8.18 1.18 -25.51
C ASN A 347 -7.24 0.75 -24.37
N LEU A 348 -7.56 1.15 -23.13
CA LEU A 348 -6.82 0.71 -21.94
C LEU A 348 -7.10 -0.76 -21.66
N ASN A 349 -6.25 -1.64 -22.22
CA ASN A 349 -6.13 -3.07 -21.94
C ASN A 349 -7.46 -3.82 -21.73
N ASN A 350 -8.04 -4.38 -22.81
CA ASN A 350 -8.91 -5.57 -22.83
C ASN A 350 -9.58 -5.99 -21.50
N ASN A 351 -10.32 -5.10 -20.85
CA ASN A 351 -10.84 -5.35 -19.51
C ASN A 351 -12.32 -5.03 -19.48
N TYR A 352 -13.13 -6.10 -19.41
CA TYR A 352 -14.58 -6.04 -19.28
C TYR A 352 -15.04 -5.19 -18.08
N GLN A 353 -14.15 -4.92 -17.11
CA GLN A 353 -14.42 -4.08 -15.95
C GLN A 353 -14.78 -2.63 -16.33
N TYR A 354 -14.24 -2.07 -17.42
CA TYR A 354 -14.63 -0.72 -17.88
C TYR A 354 -16.09 -0.69 -18.34
N TYR A 355 -16.48 -1.67 -19.16
CA TYR A 355 -17.87 -1.86 -19.59
C TYR A 355 -18.79 -2.11 -18.39
N LEU A 356 -18.37 -2.96 -17.45
CA LEU A 356 -19.13 -3.25 -16.23
C LEU A 356 -19.37 -1.99 -15.39
N ALA A 357 -18.35 -1.16 -15.20
CA ALA A 357 -18.46 0.06 -14.42
C ALA A 357 -19.40 1.09 -15.08
N LYS A 358 -19.35 1.21 -16.42
CA LYS A 358 -20.33 2.00 -17.19
C LYS A 358 -21.75 1.46 -17.03
N CYS A 359 -21.94 0.14 -17.19
CA CYS A 359 -23.23 -0.51 -17.07
C CYS A 359 -23.82 -0.40 -15.66
N ASN A 360 -22.99 -0.47 -14.62
CA ASN A 360 -23.45 -0.26 -13.23
C ASN A 360 -24.01 1.15 -13.02
N ALA A 361 -23.42 2.17 -13.66
CA ALA A 361 -23.94 3.54 -13.61
C ALA A 361 -25.27 3.68 -14.37
N LEU A 362 -25.37 3.07 -15.56
CA LEU A 362 -26.62 3.02 -16.35
C LEU A 362 -27.74 2.26 -15.61
N GLU A 363 -27.40 1.19 -14.89
CA GLU A 363 -28.36 0.40 -14.12
C GLU A 363 -28.98 1.21 -12.99
N LYS A 364 -28.20 2.08 -12.33
CA LYS A 364 -28.74 3.01 -11.32
C LYS A 364 -29.75 4.01 -11.89
N GLN A 365 -29.74 4.24 -13.20
CA GLN A 365 -30.70 5.07 -13.91
C GLN A 365 -31.80 4.26 -14.63
N ASN A 366 -31.85 2.92 -14.48
CA ASN A 366 -32.76 2.03 -15.19
C ASN A 366 -32.67 2.09 -16.74
N ARG A 367 -31.52 2.51 -17.29
CA ARG A 367 -31.30 2.64 -18.75
C ARG A 367 -30.84 1.32 -19.37
N PHE A 368 -31.67 0.28 -19.27
CA PHE A 368 -31.32 -1.09 -19.69
C PHE A 368 -31.07 -1.25 -21.20
N GLN A 369 -31.68 -0.42 -22.04
CA GLN A 369 -31.44 -0.45 -23.49
C GLN A 369 -29.99 -0.07 -23.82
N GLU A 370 -29.46 0.96 -23.17
CA GLU A 370 -28.07 1.41 -23.37
C GLU A 370 -27.05 0.46 -22.75
N ILE A 371 -27.43 -0.28 -21.69
CA ILE A 371 -26.63 -1.38 -21.16
C ILE A 371 -26.44 -2.46 -22.25
N ILE A 372 -27.52 -2.81 -22.97
CA ILE A 372 -27.45 -3.79 -24.06
C ILE A 372 -26.55 -3.28 -25.19
N GLU A 373 -26.66 -2.02 -25.57
CA GLU A 373 -25.78 -1.40 -26.57
C GLU A 373 -24.32 -1.41 -26.14
N CYS A 374 -24.05 -1.08 -24.88
CA CYS A 374 -22.71 -1.11 -24.30
C CYS A 374 -22.10 -2.53 -24.35
N TRP A 375 -22.89 -3.56 -24.04
CA TRP A 375 -22.43 -4.95 -24.16
C TRP A 375 -22.29 -5.41 -25.61
N ASN A 376 -23.15 -4.93 -26.53
CA ASN A 376 -22.99 -5.19 -27.97
C ASN A 376 -21.66 -4.65 -28.49
N ASP A 377 -21.26 -3.45 -28.07
CA ASP A 377 -19.96 -2.88 -28.46
C ASP A 377 -18.79 -3.68 -27.89
N GLY A 378 -18.90 -4.16 -26.65
CA GLY A 378 -17.94 -5.11 -26.07
C GLY A 378 -17.86 -6.42 -26.85
N ILE A 379 -18.98 -6.98 -27.29
CA ILE A 379 -19.06 -8.20 -28.12
C ILE A 379 -18.45 -7.96 -29.51
N LYS A 380 -18.67 -6.80 -30.13
CA LYS A 380 -18.06 -6.45 -31.42
C LYS A 380 -16.54 -6.41 -31.33
N GLN A 381 -16.01 -5.78 -30.28
CA GLN A 381 -14.56 -5.68 -30.08
C GLN A 381 -13.94 -7.01 -29.63
N TYR A 382 -14.64 -7.79 -28.80
CA TYR A 382 -14.13 -9.02 -28.20
C TYR A 382 -15.14 -10.18 -28.34
N PRO A 383 -15.30 -10.74 -29.55
CA PRO A 383 -16.31 -11.76 -29.84
C PRO A 383 -16.20 -13.04 -29.02
N ASN A 384 -15.00 -13.33 -28.49
CA ASN A 384 -14.68 -14.59 -27.80
C ASN A 384 -14.88 -14.52 -26.29
N ASN A 385 -15.12 -13.33 -25.74
CA ASN A 385 -15.30 -13.18 -24.30
C ASN A 385 -16.76 -13.42 -23.92
N ILE A 386 -17.01 -14.61 -23.35
CA ILE A 386 -18.31 -15.08 -22.86
C ILE A 386 -18.95 -14.09 -21.87
N TYR A 387 -18.14 -13.38 -21.07
CA TYR A 387 -18.65 -12.50 -20.01
C TYR A 387 -19.58 -11.42 -20.58
N TYR A 388 -19.27 -10.86 -21.75
CA TYR A 388 -20.11 -9.84 -22.39
C TYR A 388 -21.49 -10.38 -22.79
N TYR A 389 -21.57 -11.62 -23.29
CA TYR A 389 -22.84 -12.28 -23.61
C TYR A 389 -23.64 -12.59 -22.35
N ASN A 390 -22.99 -13.08 -21.29
CA ASN A 390 -23.62 -13.31 -19.99
C ASN A 390 -24.26 -12.02 -19.44
N GLN A 391 -23.53 -10.90 -19.47
CA GLN A 391 -24.04 -9.63 -18.97
C GLN A 391 -25.15 -9.04 -19.86
N LYS A 392 -25.05 -9.18 -21.19
CA LYS A 392 -26.13 -8.83 -22.13
C LYS A 392 -27.41 -9.64 -21.86
N ALA A 393 -27.29 -10.95 -21.69
CA ALA A 393 -28.41 -11.83 -21.38
C ALA A 393 -29.08 -11.47 -20.04
N GLN A 394 -28.30 -11.13 -19.01
CA GLN A 394 -28.83 -10.64 -17.72
C GLN A 394 -29.60 -9.32 -17.87
N ALA A 395 -29.10 -8.38 -18.69
CA ALA A 395 -29.80 -7.13 -18.97
C ALA A 395 -31.11 -7.36 -19.74
N LEU A 396 -31.12 -8.27 -20.71
CA LEU A 396 -32.31 -8.68 -21.46
C LEU A 396 -33.34 -9.40 -20.59
N GLU A 397 -32.89 -10.21 -19.62
CA GLU A 397 -33.74 -10.89 -18.65
C GLU A 397 -34.50 -9.88 -17.78
N LYS A 398 -33.84 -8.79 -17.34
CA LYS A 398 -34.49 -7.69 -16.62
C LYS A 398 -35.56 -6.95 -17.45
N LEU A 399 -35.45 -6.98 -18.78
CA LEU A 399 -36.43 -6.42 -19.71
C LEU A 399 -37.50 -7.42 -20.18
N TYR A 400 -37.47 -8.66 -19.71
CA TYR A 400 -38.36 -9.75 -20.15
C TYR A 400 -38.29 -10.03 -21.67
N ARG A 401 -37.18 -9.70 -22.34
CA ARG A 401 -36.96 -9.92 -23.77
C ARG A 401 -36.37 -11.31 -24.03
N THR A 402 -37.21 -12.32 -23.84
CA THR A 402 -36.81 -13.73 -23.86
C THR A 402 -36.23 -14.20 -25.20
N GLN A 403 -36.81 -13.79 -26.32
CA GLN A 403 -36.33 -14.22 -27.65
C GLN A 403 -34.92 -13.66 -27.94
N GLU A 404 -34.67 -12.39 -27.62
CA GLU A 404 -33.37 -11.75 -27.81
C GLU A 404 -32.24 -12.40 -26.98
N ILE A 405 -32.58 -13.07 -25.87
CA ILE A 405 -31.61 -13.86 -25.08
C ILE A 405 -31.13 -15.06 -25.90
N LEU A 406 -32.04 -15.76 -26.58
CA LEU A 406 -31.67 -16.90 -27.43
C LEU A 406 -30.83 -16.41 -28.61
N ASP A 407 -31.23 -15.32 -29.25
CA ASP A 407 -30.49 -14.71 -30.36
C ASP A 407 -29.08 -14.28 -29.93
N CYS A 408 -28.93 -13.76 -28.71
CA CYS A 408 -27.62 -13.43 -28.12
C CYS A 408 -26.73 -14.66 -27.95
N TRP A 409 -27.28 -15.79 -27.51
CA TRP A 409 -26.53 -17.04 -27.39
C TRP A 409 -26.18 -17.64 -28.75
N ASP A 410 -27.10 -17.55 -29.71
CA ASP A 410 -26.88 -17.98 -31.09
C ASP A 410 -25.79 -17.16 -31.76
N GLU A 411 -25.74 -15.85 -31.54
CA GLU A 411 -24.63 -15.00 -31.98
C GLU A 411 -23.28 -15.48 -31.40
N GLY A 412 -23.25 -15.82 -30.10
CA GLY A 412 -22.06 -16.37 -29.44
C GLY A 412 -21.62 -17.72 -30.02
N ILE A 413 -22.58 -18.62 -30.28
CA ILE A 413 -22.34 -19.93 -30.91
C ILE A 413 -21.80 -19.75 -32.34
N LEU A 414 -22.39 -18.84 -33.12
CA LEU A 414 -21.96 -18.57 -34.50
C LEU A 414 -20.51 -18.09 -34.55
N LYS A 415 -20.12 -17.19 -33.65
CA LYS A 415 -18.74 -16.67 -33.57
C LYS A 415 -17.77 -17.67 -32.95
N ASN A 416 -18.24 -18.57 -32.09
CA ASN A 416 -17.41 -19.54 -31.36
C ASN A 416 -18.04 -20.93 -31.27
N LYS A 417 -18.12 -21.61 -32.41
CA LYS A 417 -18.83 -22.90 -32.56
C LYS A 417 -18.34 -24.02 -31.63
N LEU A 418 -17.10 -23.94 -31.15
CA LEU A 418 -16.45 -24.96 -30.32
C LEU A 418 -16.56 -24.71 -28.82
N ASN A 419 -17.01 -23.51 -28.43
CA ASN A 419 -17.08 -23.15 -27.03
C ASN A 419 -18.40 -23.63 -26.42
N LEU A 420 -18.32 -24.79 -25.76
CA LEU A 420 -19.46 -25.48 -25.13
C LEU A 420 -20.22 -24.64 -24.09
N TYR A 421 -19.61 -23.58 -23.57
CA TYR A 421 -20.26 -22.71 -22.60
C TYR A 421 -21.47 -21.98 -23.22
N PHE A 422 -21.39 -21.53 -24.48
CA PHE A 422 -22.50 -20.84 -25.13
C PHE A 422 -23.72 -21.76 -25.30
N TYR A 423 -23.51 -23.01 -25.70
CA TYR A 423 -24.57 -24.03 -25.76
C TYR A 423 -25.19 -24.27 -24.38
N LYS A 424 -24.36 -24.34 -23.32
CA LYS A 424 -24.83 -24.52 -21.95
C LYS A 424 -25.75 -23.40 -21.47
N GLU A 425 -25.38 -22.14 -21.71
CA GLU A 425 -26.22 -21.01 -21.30
C GLU A 425 -27.47 -20.86 -22.18
N LYS A 426 -27.39 -21.20 -23.49
CA LYS A 426 -28.58 -21.30 -24.35
C LYS A 426 -29.57 -22.34 -23.81
N MET A 427 -29.09 -23.53 -23.46
CA MET A 427 -29.93 -24.58 -22.88
C MET A 427 -30.61 -24.13 -21.59
N ARG A 428 -29.89 -23.47 -20.67
CA ARG A 428 -30.48 -22.92 -19.44
C ARG A 428 -31.57 -21.88 -19.73
N ALA A 429 -31.37 -21.03 -20.74
CA ALA A 429 -32.39 -20.07 -21.17
C ALA A 429 -33.64 -20.79 -21.72
N LEU A 430 -33.45 -21.83 -22.54
CA LEU A 430 -34.55 -22.64 -23.08
C LEU A 430 -35.29 -23.45 -21.99
N GLU A 431 -34.56 -23.96 -20.99
CA GLU A 431 -35.15 -24.64 -19.83
C GLU A 431 -36.07 -23.71 -19.03
N LYS A 432 -35.62 -22.48 -18.76
CA LYS A 432 -36.47 -21.45 -18.12
C LYS A 432 -37.75 -21.17 -18.94
N MET A 433 -37.66 -21.27 -20.26
CA MET A 433 -38.79 -21.09 -21.18
C MET A 433 -39.63 -22.36 -21.41
N LYS A 434 -39.23 -23.51 -20.84
CA LYS A 434 -39.87 -24.83 -21.05
C LYS A 434 -39.90 -25.29 -22.52
N LYS A 435 -38.94 -24.84 -23.32
CA LYS A 435 -38.77 -25.19 -24.74
C LYS A 435 -37.86 -26.43 -24.91
N PHE A 436 -38.38 -27.59 -24.49
CA PHE A 436 -37.61 -28.84 -24.45
C PHE A 436 -37.15 -29.38 -25.82
N PRO A 437 -37.93 -29.28 -26.91
CA PRO A 437 -37.47 -29.73 -28.24
C PRO A 437 -36.23 -28.98 -28.73
N GLU A 438 -36.18 -27.67 -28.53
CA GLU A 438 -35.07 -26.81 -28.94
C GLU A 438 -33.81 -27.04 -28.09
N ILE A 439 -33.95 -27.56 -26.87
CA ILE A 439 -32.82 -28.01 -26.05
C ILE A 439 -32.13 -29.17 -26.75
N ILE A 440 -32.87 -30.20 -27.17
CA ILE A 440 -32.32 -31.39 -27.84
C ILE A 440 -31.54 -30.98 -29.10
N GLU A 441 -32.11 -30.08 -29.91
CA GLU A 441 -31.44 -29.53 -31.09
C GLU A 441 -30.13 -28.81 -30.72
N CYS A 442 -30.13 -28.02 -29.65
CA CYS A 442 -28.93 -27.36 -29.15
C CYS A 442 -27.84 -28.35 -28.68
N ILE A 443 -28.23 -29.48 -28.09
CA ILE A 443 -27.32 -30.57 -27.71
C ILE A 443 -26.68 -31.19 -28.95
N ASP A 444 -27.52 -31.57 -29.92
CA ASP A 444 -27.09 -32.22 -31.15
C ASP A 444 -26.12 -31.34 -31.94
N LEU A 445 -26.42 -30.04 -32.08
CA LEU A 445 -25.55 -29.06 -32.72
C LEU A 445 -24.19 -28.94 -32.01
N GLY A 446 -24.17 -28.88 -30.68
CA GLY A 446 -22.93 -28.80 -29.90
C GLY A 446 -22.05 -30.04 -30.05
N ILE A 447 -22.65 -31.23 -30.09
CA ILE A 447 -21.96 -32.50 -30.32
C ILE A 447 -21.38 -32.54 -31.74
N GLN A 448 -22.19 -32.21 -32.75
CA GLN A 448 -21.77 -32.20 -34.15
C GLN A 448 -20.57 -31.29 -34.41
N GLN A 449 -20.58 -30.05 -33.88
CA GLN A 449 -19.46 -29.12 -34.07
C GLN A 449 -18.16 -29.63 -33.42
N LYS A 450 -18.26 -30.28 -32.24
CA LYS A 450 -17.10 -30.86 -31.57
C LYS A 450 -16.55 -32.08 -32.31
N ILE A 451 -17.41 -32.92 -32.87
CA ILE A 451 -17.01 -34.04 -33.72
C ILE A 451 -16.31 -33.54 -34.99
N LEU A 452 -16.85 -32.52 -35.66
CA LEU A 452 -16.26 -31.93 -36.85
C LEU A 452 -14.85 -31.40 -36.60
N HIS A 453 -14.64 -30.72 -35.48
CA HIS A 453 -13.30 -30.24 -35.10
C HIS A 453 -12.33 -31.38 -34.76
N LEU A 454 -12.78 -32.41 -34.05
CA LEU A 454 -11.94 -33.58 -33.78
C LEU A 454 -11.58 -34.34 -35.07
N GLN A 455 -12.47 -34.36 -36.07
CA GLN A 455 -12.20 -34.90 -37.41
C GLN A 455 -11.17 -34.05 -38.17
N GLN A 456 -11.25 -32.72 -38.09
CA GLN A 456 -10.25 -31.80 -38.67
C GLN A 456 -8.89 -31.97 -38.00
N GLU A 457 -8.81 -31.98 -36.66
CA GLU A 457 -7.56 -32.26 -35.93
C GLU A 457 -6.98 -33.64 -36.32
N TYR A 458 -7.85 -34.65 -36.51
CA TYR A 458 -7.42 -35.98 -36.93
C TYR A 458 -6.87 -36.00 -38.36
N GLN A 459 -7.49 -35.27 -39.29
CA GLN A 459 -6.99 -35.14 -40.66
C GLN A 459 -5.69 -34.35 -40.74
N GLU A 460 -5.56 -33.27 -39.98
CA GLU A 460 -4.31 -32.51 -39.85
C GLU A 460 -3.21 -33.37 -39.21
N ALA A 461 -3.53 -34.11 -38.14
CA ALA A 461 -2.62 -35.07 -37.54
C ALA A 461 -2.22 -36.16 -38.54
N GLN A 462 -3.12 -36.66 -39.38
CA GLN A 462 -2.82 -37.60 -40.45
C GLN A 462 -1.95 -36.99 -41.56
N ALA A 463 -2.15 -35.72 -41.92
CA ALA A 463 -1.32 -35.02 -42.89
C ALA A 463 0.11 -34.80 -42.35
N HIS A 464 0.22 -34.40 -41.07
CA HIS A 464 1.49 -34.37 -40.34
C HIS A 464 2.10 -35.76 -40.19
N PHE A 465 1.28 -36.81 -40.03
CA PHE A 465 1.71 -38.21 -40.02
C PHE A 465 2.20 -38.67 -41.40
N GLY A 466 1.61 -38.18 -42.50
CA GLY A 466 2.07 -38.41 -43.87
C GLY A 466 3.41 -37.73 -44.18
N PHE A 467 3.67 -36.56 -43.59
CA PHE A 467 4.99 -35.92 -43.60
C PHE A 467 5.99 -36.65 -42.66
N ALA A 468 5.54 -37.13 -41.51
CA ALA A 468 6.36 -37.87 -40.54
C ALA A 468 6.61 -39.34 -40.94
N GLN A 469 5.83 -39.90 -41.87
CA GLN A 469 6.06 -41.22 -42.47
C GLN A 469 7.37 -41.28 -43.28
N ASN A 470 7.90 -40.14 -43.74
CA ASN A 470 9.26 -40.03 -44.29
C ASN A 470 10.36 -40.04 -43.22
N SER A 471 10.01 -40.02 -41.93
CA SER A 471 10.93 -40.12 -40.80
C SER A 471 10.49 -41.26 -39.87
N ILE A 472 10.77 -42.49 -40.30
CA ILE A 472 10.43 -43.79 -39.68
C ILE A 472 10.86 -43.96 -38.20
N LEU A 473 11.48 -42.97 -37.53
CA LEU A 473 12.13 -43.19 -36.23
C LEU A 473 11.45 -42.62 -34.96
N ASN A 474 10.38 -41.83 -35.02
CA ASN A 474 9.73 -41.33 -33.78
C ASN A 474 8.50 -42.13 -33.33
N PHE A 475 8.48 -43.42 -33.71
CA PHE A 475 7.42 -44.42 -33.51
C PHE A 475 7.04 -44.74 -32.04
N TYR A 476 7.63 -44.11 -31.02
CA TYR A 476 7.45 -44.54 -29.62
C TYR A 476 6.96 -43.50 -28.61
N VAL A 477 6.97 -42.19 -28.89
CA VAL A 477 6.62 -41.17 -27.86
C VAL A 477 5.14 -40.73 -27.92
N GLU A 478 4.48 -40.75 -29.08
CA GLU A 478 3.12 -40.16 -29.21
C GLU A 478 1.94 -41.13 -29.01
N LYS A 479 2.19 -42.44 -28.91
CA LYS A 479 1.12 -43.45 -28.71
C LYS A 479 0.39 -43.30 -27.36
N LYS A 480 1.04 -42.65 -26.38
CA LYS A 480 0.46 -42.30 -25.07
C LYS A 480 -0.51 -41.11 -25.15
N TYR A 481 -0.32 -40.22 -26.12
CA TYR A 481 -1.11 -38.99 -26.31
C TYR A 481 -2.47 -39.27 -26.95
N ALA A 482 -2.54 -40.24 -27.88
CA ALA A 482 -3.78 -40.68 -28.51
C ALA A 482 -4.72 -41.46 -27.56
N LEU A 483 -4.17 -42.23 -26.61
CA LEU A 483 -4.95 -42.95 -25.59
C LEU A 483 -5.58 -42.00 -24.54
N GLN A 484 -4.86 -40.95 -24.13
CA GLN A 484 -5.40 -39.93 -23.21
C GLN A 484 -6.55 -39.10 -23.81
N LYS A 485 -6.57 -38.86 -25.13
CA LYS A 485 -7.69 -38.18 -25.81
C LYS A 485 -8.94 -39.07 -25.93
N GLN A 486 -8.80 -40.41 -25.94
CA GLN A 486 -9.93 -41.36 -25.96
C GLN A 486 -10.65 -41.47 -24.60
N GLU A 487 -9.93 -41.45 -23.47
CA GLU A 487 -10.53 -41.45 -22.12
C GLU A 487 -11.35 -40.17 -21.86
N ARG A 488 -10.87 -39.01 -22.33
CA ARG A 488 -11.63 -37.74 -22.27
C ARG A 488 -12.95 -37.79 -23.05
N PHE A 489 -13.06 -38.58 -24.11
CA PHE A 489 -14.28 -38.70 -24.91
C PHE A 489 -15.36 -39.49 -24.15
N LEU A 490 -14.96 -40.51 -23.39
CA LEU A 490 -15.83 -41.27 -22.49
C LEU A 490 -16.31 -40.43 -21.29
N ASP A 491 -15.42 -39.63 -20.69
CA ASP A 491 -15.79 -38.71 -19.58
C ASP A 491 -16.78 -37.61 -20.01
N ILE A 492 -16.77 -37.23 -21.29
CA ILE A 492 -17.73 -36.26 -21.83
C ILE A 492 -19.09 -36.95 -22.01
N ILE A 493 -19.15 -38.16 -22.56
CA ILE A 493 -20.41 -38.89 -22.74
C ILE A 493 -21.09 -39.14 -21.39
N THR A 494 -20.35 -39.55 -20.36
CA THR A 494 -20.89 -39.78 -19.01
C THR A 494 -21.39 -38.49 -18.34
N ASN A 495 -20.72 -37.35 -18.53
CA ASN A 495 -21.18 -36.06 -18.00
C ASN A 495 -22.47 -35.54 -18.69
N TRP A 496 -22.67 -35.87 -19.96
CA TRP A 496 -23.90 -35.52 -20.69
C TRP A 496 -25.04 -36.49 -20.37
N GLU A 497 -24.75 -37.79 -20.21
CA GLU A 497 -25.73 -38.78 -19.71
C GLU A 497 -26.23 -38.43 -18.31
N ASP A 498 -25.35 -37.98 -17.40
CA ASP A 498 -25.71 -37.58 -16.04
C ASP A 498 -26.55 -36.28 -16.01
N ALA A 499 -26.36 -35.38 -16.99
CA ALA A 499 -27.18 -34.19 -17.18
C ALA A 499 -28.57 -34.52 -17.79
N ILE A 500 -28.64 -35.48 -18.70
CA ILE A 500 -29.88 -35.98 -19.32
C ILE A 500 -30.71 -36.79 -18.31
N GLN A 501 -30.08 -37.58 -17.44
CA GLN A 501 -30.78 -38.33 -16.39
C GLN A 501 -31.39 -37.42 -15.30
N LYS A 502 -30.73 -36.29 -14.98
CA LYS A 502 -31.23 -35.31 -14.01
C LYS A 502 -32.47 -34.53 -14.48
N THR A 503 -32.78 -34.53 -15.78
CA THR A 503 -33.88 -33.72 -16.37
C THR A 503 -35.20 -34.49 -16.55
N LYS A 504 -35.28 -35.79 -16.21
CA LYS A 504 -36.52 -36.63 -16.23
C LYS A 504 -37.43 -36.42 -17.46
N ILE A 505 -36.86 -36.47 -18.67
CA ILE A 505 -37.64 -36.41 -19.92
C ILE A 505 -37.90 -37.84 -20.44
N ASN A 506 -39.15 -38.11 -20.85
CA ASN A 506 -39.64 -39.43 -21.25
C ASN A 506 -39.17 -39.78 -22.68
N LEU A 507 -38.22 -40.70 -22.79
CA LEU A 507 -37.40 -41.00 -23.98
C LEU A 507 -37.91 -41.96 -25.09
N PRO A 508 -39.11 -42.59 -25.10
CA PRO A 508 -39.37 -43.67 -26.08
C PRO A 508 -39.51 -43.24 -27.56
N PHE A 509 -39.79 -41.96 -27.86
CA PHE A 509 -40.05 -41.55 -29.26
C PHE A 509 -38.78 -41.13 -30.02
N TYR A 510 -37.70 -40.76 -29.32
CA TYR A 510 -36.47 -40.21 -29.91
C TYR A 510 -35.35 -41.24 -30.10
N LEU A 511 -35.44 -42.41 -29.43
CA LEU A 511 -34.47 -43.50 -29.53
C LEU A 511 -34.33 -44.08 -30.96
N ASN A 512 -35.37 -43.97 -31.79
CA ASN A 512 -35.37 -44.53 -33.15
C ASN A 512 -34.50 -43.75 -34.14
N ASN A 513 -34.34 -42.42 -33.98
CA ASN A 513 -33.47 -41.63 -34.86
C ASN A 513 -32.01 -41.60 -34.38
N SER A 514 -31.78 -41.75 -33.07
CA SER A 514 -30.43 -41.91 -32.52
C SER A 514 -29.84 -43.29 -32.79
N GLN A 515 -30.67 -44.33 -32.93
CA GLN A 515 -30.21 -45.71 -33.16
C GLN A 515 -29.36 -45.83 -34.44
N PHE A 516 -29.74 -45.14 -35.51
CA PHE A 516 -28.99 -45.17 -36.77
C PHE A 516 -27.59 -44.55 -36.64
N PHE A 517 -27.48 -43.45 -35.89
CA PHE A 517 -26.20 -42.77 -35.63
C PHE A 517 -25.31 -43.57 -34.66
N PHE A 518 -25.89 -44.14 -33.60
CA PHE A 518 -25.19 -45.02 -32.66
C PHE A 518 -24.74 -46.33 -33.31
N GLN A 519 -25.48 -46.83 -34.30
CA GLN A 519 -25.14 -48.06 -35.03
C GLN A 519 -23.96 -47.82 -35.98
N GLN A 520 -23.91 -46.68 -36.68
CA GLN A 520 -22.72 -46.28 -37.46
C GLN A 520 -21.48 -46.06 -36.58
N LEU A 521 -21.66 -45.52 -35.36
CA LEU A 521 -20.58 -45.32 -34.38
C LEU A 521 -20.11 -46.67 -33.75
N ALA A 522 -21.05 -47.59 -33.50
CA ALA A 522 -20.75 -48.93 -33.01
C ALA A 522 -20.07 -49.80 -34.08
N ASP A 523 -20.42 -49.63 -35.36
CA ASP A 523 -19.83 -50.36 -36.48
C ASP A 523 -18.40 -49.87 -36.78
N SER A 524 -18.16 -48.56 -36.66
CA SER A 524 -16.80 -47.98 -36.73
C SER A 524 -15.94 -48.37 -35.51
N LEU A 525 -16.52 -48.48 -34.31
CA LEU A 525 -15.86 -49.03 -33.12
C LEU A 525 -15.57 -50.54 -33.23
N ARG A 526 -16.46 -51.32 -33.87
CA ARG A 526 -16.25 -52.76 -34.14
C ARG A 526 -15.12 -52.98 -35.16
N LEU A 527 -15.05 -52.18 -36.22
CA LEU A 527 -13.94 -52.17 -37.17
C LEU A 527 -12.59 -51.85 -36.49
N LEU A 528 -12.60 -50.93 -35.51
CA LEU A 528 -11.42 -50.60 -34.70
C LEU A 528 -11.01 -51.73 -33.72
N GLN A 529 -11.96 -52.47 -33.14
CA GLN A 529 -11.68 -53.65 -32.31
C GLN A 529 -11.18 -54.85 -33.13
N LEU A 530 -11.68 -55.03 -34.35
CA LEU A 530 -11.19 -56.04 -35.30
C LEU A 530 -9.73 -55.77 -35.71
N ASN A 531 -9.36 -54.51 -35.95
CA ASN A 531 -7.97 -54.09 -36.19
C ASN A 531 -7.06 -54.37 -34.97
N ARG A 532 -7.59 -54.28 -33.75
CA ARG A 532 -6.88 -54.62 -32.51
C ARG A 532 -6.57 -56.13 -32.40
N LYS A 533 -7.49 -57.00 -32.82
CA LYS A 533 -7.27 -58.47 -32.87
C LYS A 533 -6.33 -58.88 -34.01
N ALA A 534 -6.43 -58.27 -35.19
CA ALA A 534 -5.52 -58.51 -36.31
C ALA A 534 -4.05 -58.18 -35.96
N LEU A 535 -3.82 -57.09 -35.21
CA LEU A 535 -2.49 -56.70 -34.73
C LEU A 535 -1.89 -57.68 -33.70
N ILE A 536 -2.72 -58.33 -32.88
CA ILE A 536 -2.28 -59.34 -31.91
C ILE A 536 -1.86 -60.63 -32.63
N TYR A 537 -2.60 -61.04 -33.66
CA TYR A 537 -2.25 -62.18 -34.51
C TYR A 537 -0.97 -61.93 -35.33
N GLN A 538 -0.76 -60.72 -35.85
CA GLN A 538 0.49 -60.34 -36.55
C GLN A 538 1.71 -60.35 -35.62
N ARG A 539 1.57 -59.93 -34.35
CA ARG A 539 2.62 -59.99 -33.32
C ARG A 539 3.00 -61.42 -32.92
N LEU A 540 2.05 -62.35 -32.88
CA LEU A 540 2.33 -63.76 -32.56
C LEU A 540 3.07 -64.46 -33.72
N ASN A 541 2.70 -64.20 -34.98
CA ASN A 541 3.39 -64.78 -36.14
C ASN A 541 4.81 -64.23 -36.35
N GLN A 542 5.05 -62.95 -36.08
CA GLN A 542 6.39 -62.36 -36.21
C GLN A 542 7.36 -62.86 -35.12
N ASN A 543 6.88 -63.15 -33.90
CA ASN A 543 7.71 -63.72 -32.84
C ASN A 543 8.12 -65.18 -33.09
N ILE A 544 7.30 -65.99 -33.76
CA ILE A 544 7.63 -67.39 -34.08
C ILE A 544 8.68 -67.48 -35.21
N VAL A 545 8.59 -66.59 -36.21
CA VAL A 545 9.59 -66.50 -37.29
C VAL A 545 10.93 -65.98 -36.77
N PHE A 546 10.91 -65.03 -35.84
CA PHE A 546 12.12 -64.48 -35.23
C PHE A 546 12.81 -65.48 -34.27
N GLN A 547 12.05 -66.31 -33.53
CA GLN A 547 12.63 -67.36 -32.68
C GLN A 547 13.22 -68.53 -33.47
N LYS A 548 12.62 -68.94 -34.61
CA LYS A 548 13.22 -69.96 -35.48
C LYS A 548 14.52 -69.51 -36.14
N GLN A 549 14.61 -68.23 -36.55
CA GLN A 549 15.82 -67.68 -37.16
C GLN A 549 16.95 -67.40 -36.16
N LEU A 550 16.64 -67.25 -34.86
CA LEU A 550 17.66 -67.11 -33.81
C LEU A 550 18.26 -68.46 -33.38
N HIS A 551 17.55 -69.58 -33.53
CA HIS A 551 18.03 -70.91 -33.14
C HIS A 551 18.90 -71.60 -34.22
N GLU A 552 18.86 -71.13 -35.47
CA GLU A 552 19.77 -71.58 -36.55
C GLU A 552 21.05 -70.72 -36.63
N LYS A 553 21.21 -69.71 -35.76
CA LYS A 553 22.39 -68.80 -35.72
C LYS A 553 23.11 -68.74 -34.36
N ILE A 554 22.71 -69.57 -33.39
CA ILE A 554 23.52 -69.97 -32.22
C ILE A 554 23.84 -71.44 -32.44
#